data_AF-A0A093Z0G9-F1
#
_entry.id   AF-A0A093Z0G9-F1
#
_cell.length_a   1.000
_cell.length_b   1.000
_cell.length_c   1.000
_cell.angle_alpha   90.00
_cell.angle_beta   90.00
_cell.angle_gamma   90.00
#
_symmetry.space_group_name_H-M   'P 1'
#
loop_
_entity.id
_entity.type
_entity.pdbx_description
1 polymer ?
#
loop_
_entity_poly.entity_id
_entity_poly.type
_entity_poly.pdbx_seq_one_letter_code
_entity_poly.pdbx_strand_id
1 'polypeptide(L)'
;MHDDQATSPKKPSVPAPGIPDKSVMTDAPFNPGQRGNLDFEGIPANEDIDGDFPLDKSVTEKFPPNTKVISANRYGSSAWTVTARVVTEMENGEPKVYFLKCAEDETGRAMMEGEFHSMTALYTALPEFFPEPYAWGKFSQNTGRPTYFFLCNFIEMSNDIPDPTELCRKVAELHKRSVSPTGMFGFHTTTCQGNLPQATNLWDPSWESYFRKMLTNAMNLNTKHNGTWNDLEEVVEKVKTIVLPKLLGPLESDGRSVKPSLIHGDLWDGNVGTSYETGEIYAFDAGAYYAHNEMDVAMWRGEVNKVLRDKVYLKEYLSNIGVSEPVDQFDDRSRLYNAYMSLHASACHEGGFFRASSYNSLVYLINKYGSEPELESGKSAALVGEVAKLSMADSIPEKASVVSVEATPAA
;
A
#
# COMPACT_ATOMS: atom_id res chain seq x y z
N MET A 1 53.45 57.24 19.16
CA MET A 1 52.07 56.79 19.42
C MET A 1 51.84 55.65 18.43
N HIS A 2 52.07 54.39 18.84
CA HIS A 2 51.04 53.46 19.34
C HIS A 2 49.84 53.39 18.36
N ASP A 3 49.40 52.28 17.80
CA ASP A 3 49.62 50.86 18.11
C ASP A 3 49.26 49.97 16.90
N ASP A 4 49.79 48.75 16.95
CA ASP A 4 49.35 47.55 16.23
C ASP A 4 47.83 47.26 16.40
N GLN A 5 47.21 46.61 15.41
CA GLN A 5 46.58 45.29 15.61
C GLN A 5 46.02 44.67 14.32
N ALA A 6 46.68 43.58 13.92
CA ALA A 6 46.16 42.24 13.66
C ALA A 6 44.83 42.05 12.90
N THR A 7 45.01 41.37 11.76
CA THR A 7 44.09 40.53 11.00
C THR A 7 43.15 39.64 11.84
N SER A 8 41.89 39.55 11.42
CA SER A 8 40.99 38.41 11.74
C SER A 8 40.57 37.69 10.45
N PRO A 9 40.59 36.35 10.40
CA PRO A 9 40.22 35.57 9.21
C PRO A 9 38.70 35.57 9.00
N LYS A 10 38.27 35.70 7.74
CA LYS A 10 36.88 35.52 7.31
C LYS A 10 36.41 34.11 7.72
N LYS A 11 35.41 34.03 8.60
CA LYS A 11 34.69 32.78 8.89
C LYS A 11 34.00 32.28 7.61
N PRO A 12 34.00 30.96 7.34
CA PRO A 12 33.19 30.39 6.28
C PRO A 12 31.70 30.63 6.56
N SER A 13 30.96 31.07 5.55
CA SER A 13 29.52 31.26 5.61
C SER A 13 28.83 29.91 5.83
N VAL A 14 28.13 29.78 6.95
CA VAL A 14 27.23 28.66 7.23
C VAL A 14 26.05 28.77 6.26
N PRO A 15 25.67 27.69 5.52
CA PRO A 15 24.45 27.70 4.72
C PRO A 15 23.23 27.87 5.62
N ALA A 16 22.24 28.64 5.16
CA ALA A 16 20.96 28.78 5.86
C ALA A 16 20.31 27.39 6.11
N PRO A 17 19.52 27.21 7.19
CA PRO A 17 18.81 25.96 7.43
C PRO A 17 17.94 25.64 6.22
N GLY A 18 18.21 24.49 5.61
CA GLY A 18 17.54 24.04 4.39
C GLY A 18 16.03 24.00 4.57
N ILE A 19 15.32 24.42 3.52
CA ILE A 19 13.93 24.04 3.29
C ILE A 19 13.88 22.51 3.42
N PRO A 20 12.98 21.92 4.23
CA PRO A 20 12.88 20.47 4.34
C PRO A 20 12.71 19.91 2.94
N ASP A 21 13.55 18.93 2.60
CA ASP A 21 13.52 18.25 1.33
C ASP A 21 12.10 17.69 1.14
N LYS A 22 11.35 18.28 0.21
CA LYS A 22 9.99 17.88 -0.11
C LYS A 22 9.97 16.69 -1.09
N SER A 23 11.14 16.14 -1.42
CA SER A 23 11.27 14.96 -2.27
C SER A 23 11.21 13.70 -1.42
N VAL A 24 10.16 12.90 -1.58
CA VAL A 24 9.95 11.78 -0.67
C VAL A 24 9.22 10.61 -1.36
N MET A 25 9.97 9.57 -1.70
CA MET A 25 9.42 8.23 -1.94
C MET A 25 9.44 7.51 -0.59
N THR A 26 8.40 7.69 0.23
CA THR A 26 8.32 7.10 1.58
C THR A 26 6.98 6.51 1.90
N ASP A 27 6.99 5.54 2.80
CA ASP A 27 5.81 4.91 3.37
C ASP A 27 5.16 5.72 4.51
N ALA A 28 5.68 6.91 4.85
CA ALA A 28 5.23 7.67 6.01
C ALA A 28 5.60 9.16 5.92
N PRO A 29 4.77 10.07 6.47
CA PRO A 29 5.22 11.42 6.76
C PRO A 29 6.37 11.36 7.77
N PHE A 30 7.50 12.00 7.43
CA PHE A 30 8.74 12.03 8.20
C PHE A 30 8.51 12.08 9.72
N ASN A 31 8.74 10.96 10.40
CA ASN A 31 8.79 10.90 11.86
C ASN A 31 10.25 10.64 12.30
N PRO A 32 10.98 11.65 12.79
CA PRO A 32 12.41 11.54 13.08
C PRO A 32 12.75 10.52 14.19
N GLY A 33 11.75 9.96 14.88
CA GLY A 33 11.91 8.92 15.90
C GLY A 33 11.74 7.47 15.43
N GLN A 34 11.19 7.23 14.22
CA GLN A 34 11.07 5.88 13.65
C GLN A 34 12.21 5.65 12.68
N ARG A 35 13.32 5.10 13.20
CA ARG A 35 14.35 4.51 12.36
C ARG A 35 14.08 3.01 12.33
N GLY A 36 13.75 2.47 11.15
CA GLY A 36 14.23 1.12 10.87
C GLY A 36 15.73 1.15 11.14
N ASN A 37 16.18 0.56 12.24
CA ASN A 37 17.61 0.44 12.48
C ASN A 37 18.00 -0.87 11.80
N LEU A 38 18.34 -0.79 10.52
CA LEU A 38 19.22 -1.83 9.98
C LEU A 38 20.51 -1.76 10.79
N ASP A 39 20.89 -2.91 11.31
CA ASP A 39 22.21 -3.08 11.85
C ASP A 39 23.17 -3.28 10.69
N PHE A 40 23.94 -2.23 10.40
CA PHE A 40 24.94 -2.29 9.36
C PHE A 40 26.18 -3.08 9.80
N GLU A 41 26.17 -3.68 10.99
CA GLU A 41 27.22 -4.58 11.47
C GLU A 41 27.45 -5.71 10.46
N GLY A 42 28.67 -5.71 9.91
CA GLY A 42 29.12 -6.72 8.96
C GLY A 42 28.85 -6.43 7.49
N ILE A 43 28.20 -5.32 7.13
CA ILE A 43 28.16 -4.88 5.72
C ILE A 43 29.48 -4.14 5.44
N PRO A 44 30.25 -4.53 4.39
CA PRO A 44 31.51 -3.88 4.07
C PRO A 44 31.34 -2.37 3.86
N ALA A 45 32.30 -1.58 4.36
CA ALA A 45 32.40 -0.18 3.98
C ALA A 45 32.84 -0.11 2.51
N ASN A 46 32.16 0.71 1.72
CA ASN A 46 32.51 0.92 0.33
C ASN A 46 33.53 2.05 0.22
N GLU A 47 34.82 1.71 0.23
CA GLU A 47 35.91 2.70 0.15
C GLU A 47 35.86 3.54 -1.15
N ASP A 48 35.26 2.99 -2.21
CA ASP A 48 35.19 3.60 -3.55
C ASP A 48 33.82 4.19 -3.92
N ILE A 49 32.83 4.18 -3.01
CA ILE A 49 31.47 4.72 -3.27
C ILE A 49 31.19 5.85 -2.30
N ASP A 50 30.88 7.04 -2.82
CA ASP A 50 30.56 8.20 -1.98
C ASP A 50 29.23 8.01 -1.23
N GLY A 51 29.15 8.51 0.01
CA GLY A 51 27.89 8.57 0.77
C GLY A 51 27.90 7.80 2.09
N ASP A 52 26.74 7.80 2.76
CA ASP A 52 26.56 7.28 4.13
C ASP A 52 25.82 5.94 4.22
N PHE A 53 25.50 5.33 3.07
CA PHE A 53 24.82 4.04 3.00
C PHE A 53 25.76 2.95 2.47
N PRO A 54 26.08 1.91 3.27
CA PRO A 54 26.91 0.81 2.81
C PRO A 54 26.09 -0.10 1.88
N LEU A 55 26.62 -0.34 0.69
CA LEU A 55 25.97 -1.06 -0.40
C LEU A 55 26.64 -2.43 -0.60
N ASP A 56 25.92 -3.52 -0.37
CA ASP A 56 26.43 -4.88 -0.54
C ASP A 56 26.70 -5.21 -2.02
N LYS A 57 27.72 -6.03 -2.28
CA LYS A 57 28.09 -6.49 -3.65
C LYS A 57 26.92 -7.14 -4.40
N SER A 58 26.04 -7.85 -3.70
CA SER A 58 24.86 -8.46 -4.30
C SER A 58 23.89 -7.45 -4.91
N VAL A 59 23.90 -6.19 -4.44
CA VAL A 59 23.11 -5.09 -5.03
C VAL A 59 23.83 -4.55 -6.26
N THR A 60 25.14 -4.30 -6.16
CA THR A 60 25.91 -3.74 -7.28
C THR A 60 25.95 -4.68 -8.49
N GLU A 61 25.95 -6.00 -8.25
CA GLU A 61 25.85 -7.03 -9.28
C GLU A 61 24.48 -7.09 -9.99
N LYS A 62 23.45 -6.40 -9.49
CA LYS A 62 22.16 -6.32 -10.20
C LYS A 62 22.17 -5.28 -11.31
N PHE A 63 22.94 -4.21 -11.17
CA PHE A 63 22.96 -3.13 -12.16
C PHE A 63 23.38 -3.65 -13.54
N PRO A 64 23.02 -2.93 -14.63
CA PRO A 64 23.42 -3.33 -15.96
C PRO A 64 24.94 -3.50 -16.07
N PRO A 65 25.45 -4.35 -16.97
CA PRO A 65 26.90 -4.52 -17.17
C PRO A 65 27.62 -3.18 -17.32
N ASN A 66 28.83 -3.10 -16.77
CA ASN A 66 29.68 -1.91 -16.80
C ASN A 66 29.10 -0.65 -16.12
N THR A 67 28.03 -0.79 -15.31
CA THR A 67 27.52 0.32 -14.50
C THR A 67 28.47 0.64 -13.35
N LYS A 68 28.85 1.90 -13.21
CA LYS A 68 29.64 2.41 -12.10
C LYS A 68 28.72 3.01 -11.04
N VAL A 69 28.82 2.56 -9.79
CA VAL A 69 28.14 3.22 -8.68
C VAL A 69 28.94 4.45 -8.27
N ILE A 70 28.29 5.61 -8.25
CA ILE A 70 28.90 6.90 -7.90
C ILE A 70 28.68 7.20 -6.42
N SER A 71 27.44 7.07 -5.96
CA SER A 71 27.12 7.30 -4.54
C SER A 71 25.92 6.49 -4.06
N ALA A 72 25.89 6.22 -2.76
CA ALA A 72 24.75 5.63 -2.05
C ALA A 72 24.51 6.40 -0.75
N ASN A 73 23.36 7.07 -0.66
CA ASN A 73 23.01 7.90 0.49
C ASN A 73 21.67 7.47 1.07
N ARG A 74 21.53 7.49 2.39
CA ARG A 74 20.24 7.33 3.05
C ARG A 74 19.27 8.37 2.50
N TYR A 75 18.05 7.94 2.23
CA TYR A 75 17.06 8.80 1.60
C TYR A 75 15.66 8.41 2.04
N GLY A 76 14.84 9.39 2.41
CA GLY A 76 13.48 9.15 2.90
C GLY A 76 13.46 8.52 4.31
N SER A 77 12.25 8.19 4.75
CA SER A 77 11.92 7.49 5.99
C SER A 77 11.04 6.30 5.69
N SER A 78 11.30 5.16 6.34
CA SER A 78 10.38 4.04 6.36
C SER A 78 10.10 3.56 7.78
N ALA A 79 8.86 3.15 8.06
CA ALA A 79 8.49 2.58 9.36
C ALA A 79 9.19 1.23 9.59
N TRP A 80 9.45 0.46 8.51
CA TRP A 80 9.86 -0.94 8.58
C TRP A 80 11.17 -1.25 7.85
N THR A 81 11.59 -0.37 6.94
CA THR A 81 12.77 -0.57 6.10
C THR A 81 13.77 0.57 6.30
N VAL A 82 14.98 0.39 5.77
CA VAL A 82 15.89 1.51 5.54
C VAL A 82 16.07 1.70 4.05
N THR A 83 16.06 2.96 3.66
CA THR A 83 15.95 3.38 2.28
C THR A 83 17.16 4.21 1.86
N ALA A 84 17.56 4.07 0.60
CA ALA A 84 18.71 4.76 0.04
C ALA A 84 18.47 5.19 -1.41
N ARG A 85 19.09 6.31 -1.77
CA ARG A 85 19.22 6.79 -3.14
C ARG A 85 20.60 6.38 -3.66
N VAL A 86 20.61 5.56 -4.71
CA VAL A 86 21.84 5.07 -5.34
C VAL A 86 22.01 5.74 -6.69
N VAL A 87 23.07 6.52 -6.85
CA VAL A 87 23.42 7.18 -8.11
C VAL A 87 24.44 6.34 -8.84
N THR A 88 24.16 6.05 -10.11
CA THR A 88 25.04 5.27 -10.98
C THR A 88 25.31 6.01 -12.29
N GLU A 89 26.42 5.65 -12.93
CA GLU A 89 26.75 6.02 -14.31
C GLU A 89 26.74 4.73 -15.14
N MET A 90 25.89 4.70 -16.16
CA MET A 90 25.73 3.57 -17.08
C MET A 90 26.91 3.50 -18.07
N GLU A 91 27.05 2.41 -18.84
CA GLU A 91 28.15 2.23 -19.80
C GLU A 91 28.25 3.38 -20.84
N ASN A 92 27.11 3.96 -21.23
CA ASN A 92 27.04 5.09 -22.15
C ASN A 92 27.37 6.44 -21.50
N GLY A 93 27.71 6.47 -20.21
CA GLY A 93 27.96 7.68 -19.42
C GLY A 93 26.70 8.38 -18.92
N GLU A 94 25.50 7.85 -19.17
CA GLU A 94 24.26 8.45 -18.68
C GLU A 94 24.06 8.16 -17.18
N PRO A 95 23.68 9.17 -16.38
CA PRO A 95 23.34 8.95 -14.99
C PRO A 95 22.00 8.19 -14.89
N LYS A 96 21.96 7.18 -14.04
CA LYS A 96 20.70 6.53 -13.61
C LYS A 96 20.65 6.46 -12.10
N VAL A 97 19.49 6.77 -11.53
CA VAL A 97 19.28 6.82 -10.07
C VAL A 97 18.28 5.73 -9.68
N TYR A 98 18.59 5.02 -8.61
CA TYR A 98 17.76 3.94 -8.08
C TYR A 98 17.36 4.22 -6.65
N PHE A 99 16.17 3.76 -6.29
CA PHE A 99 15.69 3.70 -4.92
C PHE A 99 15.88 2.27 -4.40
N LEU A 100 16.56 2.17 -3.27
CA LEU A 100 16.88 0.91 -2.60
C LEU A 100 16.13 0.86 -1.27
N LYS A 101 15.38 -0.21 -1.04
CA LYS A 101 14.84 -0.57 0.28
C LYS A 101 15.57 -1.79 0.81
N CYS A 102 15.82 -1.80 2.12
CA CYS A 102 16.47 -2.91 2.80
C CYS A 102 15.74 -3.25 4.10
N ALA A 103 15.63 -4.54 4.41
CA ALA A 103 15.01 -5.04 5.62
C ALA A 103 15.64 -6.36 6.09
N GLU A 104 15.60 -6.60 7.40
CA GLU A 104 16.24 -7.74 8.06
C GLU A 104 15.28 -8.90 8.36
N ASP A 105 15.88 -10.07 8.55
CA ASP A 105 15.25 -11.32 8.94
C ASP A 105 14.22 -11.83 7.91
N GLU A 106 13.52 -12.91 8.25
CA GLU A 106 12.52 -13.51 7.35
C GLU A 106 11.34 -12.57 7.04
N THR A 107 11.02 -11.66 7.97
CA THR A 107 10.06 -10.58 7.72
C THR A 107 10.56 -9.67 6.60
N GLY A 108 11.85 -9.28 6.63
CA GLY A 108 12.49 -8.51 5.57
C GLY A 108 12.48 -9.23 4.23
N ARG A 109 12.72 -10.55 4.22
CA ARG A 109 12.60 -11.35 2.98
C ARG A 109 11.21 -11.23 2.37
N ALA A 110 10.17 -11.47 3.18
CA ALA A 110 8.79 -11.44 2.72
C ALA A 110 8.39 -10.06 2.18
N MET A 111 8.82 -8.98 2.85
CA MET A 111 8.58 -7.61 2.37
C MET A 111 9.24 -7.35 1.01
N MET A 112 10.55 -7.61 0.89
CA MET A 112 11.30 -7.26 -0.32
C MET A 112 10.92 -8.13 -1.53
N GLU A 113 10.71 -9.42 -1.31
CA GLU A 113 10.24 -10.34 -2.36
C GLU A 113 8.80 -9.99 -2.79
N GLY A 114 7.93 -9.76 -1.82
CA GLY A 114 6.53 -9.41 -2.05
C GLY A 114 6.37 -8.09 -2.79
N GLU A 115 7.08 -7.04 -2.38
CA GLU A 115 7.05 -5.72 -3.04
C GLU A 115 7.62 -5.81 -4.46
N PHE A 116 8.74 -6.49 -4.67
CA PHE A 116 9.30 -6.67 -6.02
C PHE A 116 8.30 -7.31 -6.98
N HIS A 117 7.67 -8.42 -6.57
CA HIS A 117 6.68 -9.10 -7.39
C HIS A 117 5.41 -8.26 -7.58
N SER A 118 5.00 -7.50 -6.56
CA SER A 118 3.86 -6.58 -6.65
C SER A 118 4.12 -5.48 -7.67
N MET A 119 5.22 -4.76 -7.52
CA MET A 119 5.63 -3.69 -8.42
C MET A 119 5.87 -4.22 -9.84
N THR A 120 6.39 -5.43 -10.01
CA THR A 120 6.58 -6.05 -11.33
C THR A 120 5.26 -6.29 -12.04
N ALA A 121 4.26 -6.85 -11.33
CA ALA A 121 2.94 -7.08 -11.90
C ALA A 121 2.23 -5.76 -12.25
N LEU A 122 2.32 -4.77 -11.36
CA LEU A 122 1.71 -3.45 -11.52
C LEU A 122 2.34 -2.67 -12.68
N TYR A 123 3.68 -2.59 -12.73
CA TYR A 123 4.42 -1.95 -13.81
C TYR A 123 4.15 -2.63 -15.16
N THR A 124 4.08 -3.96 -15.20
CA THR A 124 3.73 -4.68 -16.44
C THR A 124 2.33 -4.32 -16.93
N ALA A 125 1.38 -4.10 -16.02
CA ALA A 125 0.01 -3.74 -16.38
C ALA A 125 -0.13 -2.27 -16.81
N LEU A 126 0.57 -1.35 -16.15
CA LEU A 126 0.47 0.10 -16.36
C LEU A 126 1.79 0.84 -16.05
N PRO A 127 2.81 0.78 -16.94
CA PRO A 127 4.15 1.33 -16.69
C PRO A 127 4.19 2.81 -16.31
N GLU A 128 3.26 3.61 -16.82
CA GLU A 128 3.16 5.06 -16.60
C GLU A 128 2.63 5.45 -15.21
N PHE A 129 2.24 4.46 -14.38
CA PHE A 129 1.70 4.70 -13.05
C PHE A 129 2.60 4.16 -11.92
N PHE A 130 3.61 3.35 -12.24
CA PHE A 130 4.46 2.69 -11.25
C PHE A 130 5.94 2.90 -11.56
N PRO A 131 6.81 3.10 -10.54
CA PRO A 131 8.25 3.03 -10.72
C PRO A 131 8.67 1.66 -11.27
N GLU A 132 9.59 1.66 -12.24
CA GLU A 132 10.13 0.42 -12.81
C GLU A 132 10.86 -0.39 -11.73
N PRO A 133 10.37 -1.60 -11.37
CA PRO A 133 11.08 -2.49 -10.46
C PRO A 133 12.26 -3.11 -11.19
N TYR A 134 13.38 -3.23 -10.49
CA TYR A 134 14.64 -3.60 -11.10
C TYR A 134 15.20 -4.91 -10.55
N ALA A 135 15.28 -5.05 -9.23
CA ALA A 135 15.75 -6.29 -8.61
C ALA A 135 15.28 -6.44 -7.17
N TRP A 136 15.37 -7.66 -6.66
CA TRP A 136 15.42 -7.94 -5.23
C TRP A 136 16.45 -9.02 -4.94
N GLY A 137 16.81 -9.20 -3.67
CA GLY A 137 17.71 -10.27 -3.28
C GLY A 137 18.10 -10.24 -1.81
N LYS A 138 19.07 -11.08 -1.47
CA LYS A 138 19.70 -11.17 -0.16
C LYS A 138 21.11 -10.61 -0.23
N PHE A 139 21.52 -9.86 0.78
CA PHE A 139 22.90 -9.44 0.95
C PHE A 139 23.82 -10.66 1.05
N SER A 140 25.00 -10.54 0.43
CA SER A 140 25.95 -11.63 0.26
C SER A 140 27.10 -11.57 1.26
N GLN A 141 27.39 -10.39 1.78
CA GLN A 141 28.56 -10.13 2.62
C GLN A 141 28.20 -9.70 4.04
N ASN A 142 26.92 -9.52 4.36
CA ASN A 142 26.48 -9.15 5.70
C ASN A 142 26.75 -10.29 6.71
N THR A 143 27.61 -10.03 7.70
CA THR A 143 27.91 -11.01 8.77
C THR A 143 26.94 -10.94 9.95
N GLY A 144 26.09 -9.89 10.00
CA GLY A 144 25.01 -9.73 10.98
C GLY A 144 23.74 -10.49 10.61
N ARG A 145 22.58 -9.88 10.88
CA ARG A 145 21.28 -10.48 10.55
C ARG A 145 21.08 -10.58 9.03
N PRO A 146 20.44 -11.65 8.51
CA PRO A 146 20.09 -11.76 7.10
C PRO A 146 19.37 -10.50 6.63
N THR A 147 19.96 -9.78 5.68
CA THR A 147 19.38 -8.56 5.10
C THR A 147 18.96 -8.82 3.67
N TYR A 148 17.78 -8.34 3.31
CA TYR A 148 17.20 -8.44 1.99
C TYR A 148 16.97 -7.04 1.43
N PHE A 149 16.92 -6.94 0.10
CA PHE A 149 16.74 -5.67 -0.58
C PHE A 149 15.72 -5.74 -1.72
N PHE A 150 15.12 -4.60 -2.00
CA PHE A 150 14.34 -4.29 -3.21
C PHE A 150 14.91 -3.03 -3.86
N LEU A 151 15.01 -3.04 -5.19
CA LEU A 151 15.61 -1.99 -5.99
C LEU A 151 14.66 -1.63 -7.14
N CYS A 152 14.38 -0.34 -7.30
CA CYS A 152 13.56 0.19 -8.39
C CYS A 152 14.09 1.53 -8.90
N ASN A 153 13.50 2.02 -9.99
CA ASN A 153 13.80 3.34 -10.51
C ASN A 153 13.48 4.42 -9.48
N PHE A 154 14.42 5.34 -9.25
CA PHE A 154 14.17 6.49 -8.39
C PHE A 154 13.35 7.53 -9.16
N ILE A 155 12.27 8.00 -8.55
CA ILE A 155 11.48 9.12 -9.05
C ILE A 155 11.42 10.17 -7.96
N GLU A 156 11.84 11.38 -8.27
CA GLU A 156 11.75 12.50 -7.35
C GLU A 156 10.32 13.03 -7.36
N MET A 157 9.59 12.83 -6.25
CA MET A 157 8.17 13.14 -6.16
C MET A 157 7.88 14.17 -5.07
N SER A 158 6.87 15.00 -5.33
CA SER A 158 6.18 15.78 -4.31
C SER A 158 5.08 14.95 -3.64
N ASN A 159 4.81 15.27 -2.38
CA ASN A 159 3.62 14.83 -1.65
C ASN A 159 2.45 15.81 -1.85
N ASP A 160 2.43 16.52 -2.99
CA ASP A 160 1.32 17.41 -3.32
C ASP A 160 0.05 16.59 -3.59
N ILE A 161 -1.10 17.23 -3.39
CA ILE A 161 -2.41 16.60 -3.58
C ILE A 161 -2.52 16.13 -5.03
N PRO A 162 -2.65 14.81 -5.29
CA PRO A 162 -2.74 14.30 -6.65
C PRO A 162 -4.04 14.76 -7.30
N ASP A 163 -4.02 15.11 -8.58
CA ASP A 163 -5.23 15.45 -9.32
C ASP A 163 -6.22 14.26 -9.28
N PRO A 164 -7.47 14.46 -8.78
CA PRO A 164 -8.44 13.38 -8.67
C PRO A 164 -8.78 12.72 -10.01
N THR A 165 -8.83 13.50 -11.10
CA THR A 165 -9.20 12.98 -12.42
C THR A 165 -8.11 12.04 -12.93
N GLU A 166 -6.85 12.48 -12.88
CA GLU A 166 -5.72 11.70 -13.35
C GLU A 166 -5.49 10.45 -12.50
N LEU A 167 -5.42 10.58 -11.17
CA LEU A 167 -5.20 9.45 -10.26
C LEU A 167 -6.28 8.39 -10.46
N CYS A 168 -7.55 8.80 -10.39
CA CYS A 168 -8.65 7.85 -10.47
C CYS A 168 -8.79 7.22 -11.86
N ARG A 169 -8.42 7.93 -12.93
CA ARG A 169 -8.32 7.37 -14.28
C ARG A 169 -7.25 6.26 -14.33
N LYS A 170 -6.05 6.50 -13.80
CA LYS A 170 -4.97 5.50 -13.77
C LYS A 170 -5.34 4.26 -12.93
N VAL A 171 -5.95 4.46 -11.76
CA VAL A 171 -6.42 3.35 -10.90
C VAL A 171 -7.51 2.53 -11.58
N ALA A 172 -8.52 3.18 -12.16
CA ALA A 172 -9.59 2.50 -12.89
C ALA A 172 -9.03 1.76 -14.13
N GLU A 173 -8.07 2.36 -14.83
CA GLU A 173 -7.41 1.76 -15.99
C GLU A 173 -6.64 0.49 -15.60
N LEU A 174 -5.87 0.51 -14.51
CA LEU A 174 -5.19 -0.68 -13.98
C LEU A 174 -6.19 -1.81 -13.70
N HIS A 175 -7.27 -1.51 -12.97
CA HIS A 175 -8.29 -2.50 -12.62
C HIS A 175 -8.98 -3.06 -13.86
N LYS A 176 -9.22 -2.25 -14.89
CA LYS A 176 -9.82 -2.70 -16.16
C LYS A 176 -8.87 -3.53 -17.01
N ARG A 177 -7.61 -3.14 -17.13
CA ARG A 177 -6.62 -3.76 -18.04
C ARG A 177 -5.99 -5.02 -17.46
N SER A 178 -5.83 -5.11 -16.14
CA SER A 178 -5.21 -6.27 -15.51
C SER A 178 -5.99 -7.57 -15.74
N VAL A 179 -5.28 -8.69 -15.88
CA VAL A 179 -5.86 -10.01 -16.08
C VAL A 179 -5.17 -10.98 -15.14
N SER A 180 -5.93 -11.65 -14.28
CA SER A 180 -5.39 -12.69 -13.41
C SER A 180 -4.80 -13.84 -14.24
N PRO A 181 -3.55 -14.25 -14.01
CA PRO A 181 -2.90 -15.30 -14.79
C PRO A 181 -3.56 -16.67 -14.61
N THR A 182 -4.35 -16.84 -13.54
CA THR A 182 -5.11 -18.06 -13.24
C THR A 182 -6.60 -17.90 -13.48
N GLY A 183 -7.08 -16.67 -13.74
CA GLY A 183 -8.50 -16.33 -13.70
C GLY A 183 -9.12 -16.36 -12.30
N MET A 184 -8.31 -16.49 -11.24
CA MET A 184 -8.76 -16.61 -9.84
C MET A 184 -8.30 -15.39 -9.02
N PHE A 185 -8.83 -15.24 -7.81
CA PHE A 185 -8.35 -14.28 -6.81
C PHE A 185 -7.13 -14.86 -6.10
N GLY A 186 -6.11 -14.04 -5.86
CA GLY A 186 -4.83 -14.53 -5.36
C GLY A 186 -3.61 -13.79 -5.90
N PHE A 187 -2.44 -14.30 -5.55
CA PHE A 187 -1.16 -13.88 -6.13
C PHE A 187 -0.20 -15.07 -6.14
N HIS A 188 0.82 -15.05 -6.99
CA HIS A 188 1.76 -16.18 -7.11
C HIS A 188 2.75 -16.26 -5.94
N THR A 189 2.88 -15.19 -5.17
CA THR A 189 3.73 -15.13 -3.97
C THR A 189 3.00 -14.44 -2.82
N THR A 190 3.55 -14.56 -1.62
CA THR A 190 3.09 -13.80 -0.45
C THR A 190 3.55 -12.36 -0.59
N THR A 191 2.61 -11.43 -0.40
CA THR A 191 2.88 -9.99 -0.33
C THR A 191 2.64 -9.49 1.08
N CYS A 192 3.13 -8.30 1.42
CA CYS A 192 2.98 -7.71 2.75
C CYS A 192 2.03 -6.51 2.70
N GLN A 193 1.45 -6.17 3.85
CA GLN A 193 0.88 -4.84 4.09
C GLN A 193 1.53 -4.33 5.37
N GLY A 194 2.25 -3.21 5.29
CA GLY A 194 3.25 -2.88 6.30
C GLY A 194 4.31 -3.99 6.38
N ASN A 195 4.69 -4.39 7.60
CA ASN A 195 5.70 -5.43 7.82
C ASN A 195 5.16 -6.86 7.90
N LEU A 196 3.84 -7.09 7.82
CA LEU A 196 3.27 -8.42 8.02
C LEU A 196 2.78 -9.05 6.71
N PRO A 197 2.92 -10.39 6.57
CA PRO A 197 2.51 -11.10 5.37
C PRO A 197 0.98 -11.18 5.25
N GLN A 198 0.48 -10.94 4.06
CA GLN A 198 -0.90 -11.19 3.66
C GLN A 198 -1.06 -12.65 3.19
N ALA A 199 -2.28 -13.19 3.26
CA ALA A 199 -2.57 -14.56 2.80
C ALA A 199 -2.84 -14.60 1.29
N THR A 200 -1.98 -13.96 0.49
CA THR A 200 -2.28 -13.68 -0.93
C THR A 200 -2.07 -14.88 -1.84
N ASN A 201 -1.19 -15.80 -1.48
CA ASN A 201 -0.86 -17.01 -2.25
C ASN A 201 -1.87 -18.17 -2.12
N LEU A 202 -3.12 -17.87 -1.76
CA LEU A 202 -4.20 -18.84 -1.55
C LEU A 202 -5.26 -18.75 -2.65
N TRP A 203 -4.87 -19.04 -3.90
CA TRP A 203 -5.75 -18.92 -5.07
C TRP A 203 -7.15 -19.51 -4.84
N ASP A 204 -8.19 -18.76 -5.21
CA ASP A 204 -9.59 -19.14 -5.02
C ASP A 204 -10.45 -18.55 -6.15
N PRO A 205 -11.37 -19.31 -6.76
CA PRO A 205 -12.20 -18.77 -7.83
C PRO A 205 -13.35 -17.89 -7.30
N SER A 206 -13.69 -17.95 -6.00
CA SER A 206 -14.73 -17.14 -5.38
C SER A 206 -14.13 -16.01 -4.55
N TRP A 207 -14.61 -14.79 -4.79
CA TRP A 207 -14.21 -13.62 -4.02
C TRP A 207 -14.63 -13.74 -2.55
N GLU A 208 -15.85 -14.20 -2.29
CA GLU A 208 -16.36 -14.35 -0.93
C GLU A 208 -15.50 -15.35 -0.13
N SER A 209 -15.19 -16.50 -0.73
CA SER A 209 -14.33 -17.53 -0.13
C SER A 209 -12.89 -17.04 0.06
N TYR A 210 -12.32 -16.35 -0.93
CA TYR A 210 -10.99 -15.75 -0.82
C TYR A 210 -10.91 -14.73 0.31
N PHE A 211 -11.85 -13.78 0.36
CA PHE A 211 -11.90 -12.73 1.37
C PHE A 211 -12.05 -13.33 2.79
N ARG A 212 -12.83 -14.39 2.94
CA ARG A 212 -12.96 -15.14 4.21
C ARG A 212 -11.62 -15.70 4.71
N LYS A 213 -10.78 -16.22 3.81
CA LYS A 213 -9.42 -16.70 4.14
C LYS A 213 -8.53 -15.53 4.58
N MET A 214 -8.57 -14.42 3.84
CA MET A 214 -7.82 -13.21 4.19
C MET A 214 -8.22 -12.67 5.56
N LEU A 215 -9.52 -12.52 5.83
CA LEU A 215 -10.05 -12.04 7.10
C LEU A 215 -9.65 -12.95 8.27
N THR A 216 -9.67 -14.26 8.06
CA THR A 216 -9.20 -15.23 9.06
C THR A 216 -7.70 -15.05 9.35
N ASN A 217 -6.88 -14.86 8.32
CA ASN A 217 -5.45 -14.59 8.51
C ASN A 217 -5.20 -13.25 9.23
N ALA A 218 -5.91 -12.18 8.87
CA ALA A 218 -5.78 -10.89 9.53
C ALA A 218 -6.15 -10.97 11.02
N MET A 219 -7.18 -11.73 11.38
CA MET A 219 -7.53 -11.98 12.79
C MET A 219 -6.43 -12.79 13.51
N ASN A 220 -5.88 -13.83 12.87
CA ASN A 220 -4.78 -14.61 13.45
C ASN A 220 -3.52 -13.75 13.71
N LEU A 221 -3.16 -12.88 12.75
CA LEU A 221 -2.09 -11.91 12.93
C LEU A 221 -2.40 -10.95 14.08
N ASN A 222 -3.62 -10.43 14.14
CA ASN A 222 -4.04 -9.53 15.20
C ASN A 222 -3.95 -10.19 16.58
N THR A 223 -4.45 -11.42 16.75
CA THR A 223 -4.33 -12.16 18.03
C THR A 223 -2.87 -12.45 18.38
N LYS A 224 -2.04 -12.82 17.39
CA LYS A 224 -0.61 -13.09 17.60
C LYS A 224 0.16 -11.86 18.08
N HIS A 225 -0.09 -10.70 17.48
CA HIS A 225 0.69 -9.49 17.73
C HIS A 225 0.11 -8.59 18.83
N ASN A 226 -1.21 -8.57 19.00
CA ASN A 226 -1.90 -7.69 19.95
C ASN A 226 -2.58 -8.44 21.11
N GLY A 227 -2.39 -9.76 21.20
CA GLY A 227 -3.06 -10.62 22.18
C GLY A 227 -4.54 -10.84 21.88
N THR A 228 -5.18 -11.72 22.64
CA THR A 228 -6.60 -12.09 22.50
C THR A 228 -7.54 -10.93 22.82
N TRP A 229 -8.60 -10.80 22.02
CA TRP A 229 -9.77 -9.99 22.34
C TRP A 229 -11.04 -10.74 21.93
N ASN A 230 -11.66 -11.42 22.91
CA ASN A 230 -12.77 -12.34 22.67
C ASN A 230 -13.92 -11.71 21.88
N ASP A 231 -14.33 -10.47 22.20
CA ASP A 231 -15.43 -9.81 21.49
C ASP A 231 -15.09 -9.58 20.01
N LEU A 232 -13.84 -9.19 19.70
CA LEU A 232 -13.40 -9.01 18.33
C LEU A 232 -13.36 -10.33 17.57
N GLU A 233 -12.87 -11.39 18.21
CA GLU A 233 -12.86 -12.75 17.63
C GLU A 233 -14.28 -13.25 17.34
N GLU A 234 -15.22 -13.05 18.26
CA GLU A 234 -16.63 -13.39 18.08
C GLU A 234 -17.27 -12.56 16.95
N VAL A 235 -16.99 -11.26 16.89
CA VAL A 235 -17.46 -10.36 15.84
C VAL A 235 -16.92 -10.78 14.47
N VAL A 236 -15.64 -11.13 14.36
CA VAL A 236 -15.07 -11.62 13.10
C VAL A 236 -15.75 -12.92 12.67
N GLU A 237 -16.05 -13.84 13.60
CA GLU A 237 -16.75 -15.08 13.26
C GLU A 237 -18.19 -14.86 12.81
N LYS A 238 -18.90 -13.93 13.46
CA LYS A 238 -20.24 -13.48 13.03
C LYS A 238 -20.22 -12.81 11.67
N VAL A 239 -19.24 -11.97 11.38
CA VAL A 239 -19.07 -11.36 10.04
C VAL A 239 -18.90 -12.46 8.99
N LYS A 240 -18.02 -13.43 9.24
CA LYS A 240 -17.81 -14.57 8.36
C LYS A 240 -19.11 -15.34 8.10
N THR A 241 -19.88 -15.64 9.14
CA THR A 241 -21.06 -16.52 9.01
C THR A 241 -22.32 -15.80 8.55
N ILE A 242 -22.47 -14.51 8.85
CA ILE A 242 -23.71 -13.74 8.62
C ILE A 242 -23.54 -12.70 7.50
N VAL A 243 -22.46 -11.91 7.58
CA VAL A 243 -22.29 -10.73 6.70
C VAL A 243 -21.76 -11.14 5.33
N LEU A 244 -20.68 -11.93 5.27
CA LEU A 244 -20.04 -12.28 3.98
C LEU A 244 -21.03 -12.95 2.99
N PRO A 245 -21.86 -13.92 3.38
CA PRO A 245 -22.82 -14.54 2.45
C PRO A 245 -23.89 -13.56 1.93
N LYS A 246 -24.22 -12.52 2.70
CA LYS A 246 -25.25 -11.52 2.35
C LYS A 246 -24.71 -10.30 1.63
N LEU A 247 -23.41 -10.04 1.74
CA LEU A 247 -22.75 -8.82 1.24
C LEU A 247 -21.76 -9.10 0.10
N LEU A 248 -21.01 -10.20 0.17
CA LEU A 248 -20.08 -10.62 -0.89
C LEU A 248 -20.69 -11.73 -1.75
N GLY A 249 -21.47 -12.64 -1.18
CA GLY A 249 -22.18 -13.69 -1.92
C GLY A 249 -23.02 -13.17 -3.10
N PRO A 250 -23.79 -12.06 -2.95
CA PRO A 250 -24.55 -11.51 -4.07
C PRO A 250 -23.69 -11.06 -5.26
N LEU A 251 -22.43 -10.70 -5.07
CA LEU A 251 -21.56 -10.30 -6.19
C LEU A 251 -21.33 -11.45 -7.19
N GLU A 252 -21.55 -12.70 -6.75
CA GLU A 252 -21.28 -13.93 -7.49
C GLU A 252 -22.56 -14.78 -7.69
N SER A 253 -23.75 -14.21 -7.42
CA SER A 253 -25.05 -14.88 -7.56
C SER A 253 -25.89 -14.28 -8.69
N ASP A 254 -26.96 -14.98 -9.08
CA ASP A 254 -27.93 -14.51 -10.09
C ASP A 254 -27.28 -14.13 -11.43
N GLY A 255 -26.26 -14.90 -11.84
CA GLY A 255 -25.51 -14.70 -13.07
C GLY A 255 -24.43 -13.60 -13.00
N ARG A 256 -24.22 -12.99 -11.82
CA ARG A 256 -23.14 -12.02 -11.59
C ARG A 256 -21.82 -12.72 -11.32
N SER A 257 -20.73 -12.01 -11.58
CA SER A 257 -19.37 -12.46 -11.31
C SER A 257 -18.48 -11.26 -10.99
N VAL A 258 -17.52 -11.45 -10.09
CA VAL A 258 -16.48 -10.46 -9.82
C VAL A 258 -15.25 -10.74 -10.68
N LYS A 259 -14.72 -9.73 -11.34
CA LYS A 259 -13.43 -9.82 -12.03
C LYS A 259 -12.28 -9.79 -11.02
N PRO A 260 -11.38 -10.79 -10.98
CA PRO A 260 -10.11 -10.68 -10.27
C PRO A 260 -9.23 -9.62 -10.93
N SER A 261 -9.21 -8.43 -10.35
CA SER A 261 -8.46 -7.27 -10.83
C SER A 261 -7.20 -7.12 -10.01
N LEU A 262 -6.07 -6.82 -10.65
CA LEU A 262 -4.84 -6.52 -9.93
C LEU A 262 -5.01 -5.19 -9.18
N ILE A 263 -4.98 -5.23 -7.84
CA ILE A 263 -5.05 -4.05 -6.99
C ILE A 263 -3.66 -3.67 -6.48
N HIS A 264 -3.47 -2.41 -6.09
CA HIS A 264 -2.25 -1.97 -5.43
C HIS A 264 -2.11 -2.60 -4.03
N GLY A 265 -3.21 -2.70 -3.29
CA GLY A 265 -3.29 -3.38 -2.00
C GLY A 265 -2.86 -2.53 -0.80
N ASP A 266 -2.18 -1.41 -1.03
CA ASP A 266 -1.85 -0.39 -0.02
C ASP A 266 -1.96 1.05 -0.58
N LEU A 267 -3.04 1.35 -1.32
CA LEU A 267 -3.22 2.64 -1.99
C LEU A 267 -3.82 3.71 -1.06
N TRP A 268 -2.98 4.40 -0.32
CA TRP A 268 -3.36 5.48 0.60
C TRP A 268 -2.54 6.75 0.34
N ASP A 269 -2.85 7.85 1.03
CA ASP A 269 -2.19 9.15 0.86
C ASP A 269 -0.65 9.09 0.82
N GLY A 270 -0.03 8.20 1.60
CA GLY A 270 1.43 8.07 1.69
C GLY A 270 2.07 7.34 0.50
N ASN A 271 1.29 6.62 -0.31
CA ASN A 271 1.79 5.73 -1.35
C ASN A 271 1.45 6.25 -2.77
N VAL A 272 1.17 7.55 -2.89
CA VAL A 272 0.97 8.25 -4.15
C VAL A 272 1.77 9.54 -4.15
N GLY A 273 2.37 9.89 -5.29
CA GLY A 273 3.18 11.09 -5.43
C GLY A 273 3.20 11.62 -6.85
N THR A 274 3.52 12.91 -7.01
CA THR A 274 3.61 13.57 -8.32
C THR A 274 5.07 13.86 -8.64
N SER A 275 5.56 13.34 -9.77
CA SER A 275 6.92 13.55 -10.25
C SER A 275 7.22 15.03 -10.44
N TYR A 276 8.33 15.53 -9.89
CA TYR A 276 8.80 16.90 -10.13
C TYR A 276 9.27 17.11 -11.56
N GLU A 277 9.80 16.08 -12.20
CA GLU A 277 10.36 16.16 -13.54
C GLU A 277 9.27 16.19 -14.61
N THR A 278 8.27 15.31 -14.48
CA THR A 278 7.27 15.07 -15.53
C THR A 278 5.89 15.61 -15.20
N GLY A 279 5.60 15.86 -13.91
CA GLY A 279 4.24 16.18 -13.45
C GLY A 279 3.29 14.97 -13.40
N GLU A 280 3.77 13.77 -13.73
CA GLU A 280 2.96 12.55 -13.74
C GLU A 280 2.74 11.99 -12.32
N ILE A 281 1.55 11.44 -12.08
CA ILE A 281 1.24 10.75 -10.83
C ILE A 281 1.76 9.31 -10.86
N TYR A 282 2.40 8.90 -9.77
CA TYR A 282 2.88 7.54 -9.51
C TYR A 282 2.33 6.99 -8.20
N ALA A 283 2.10 5.67 -8.17
CA ALA A 283 1.87 4.89 -6.96
C ALA A 283 3.06 3.97 -6.69
N PHE A 284 3.35 3.69 -5.42
CA PHE A 284 4.50 2.91 -4.99
C PHE A 284 4.22 2.21 -3.65
N ASP A 285 5.13 1.32 -3.23
CA ASP A 285 5.00 0.54 -1.99
C ASP A 285 3.78 -0.41 -1.99
N ALA A 286 3.72 -1.25 -3.01
CA ALA A 286 2.56 -2.12 -3.24
C ALA A 286 2.64 -3.46 -2.50
N GLY A 287 1.51 -3.84 -1.92
CA GLY A 287 1.21 -5.20 -1.47
C GLY A 287 0.17 -5.87 -2.37
N ALA A 288 0.51 -6.03 -3.65
CA ALA A 288 -0.47 -6.31 -4.71
C ALA A 288 -0.99 -7.75 -4.71
N TYR A 289 -2.21 -7.92 -5.22
CA TYR A 289 -2.84 -9.21 -5.51
C TYR A 289 -4.07 -9.04 -6.39
N TYR A 290 -4.61 -10.12 -6.94
CA TYR A 290 -5.85 -10.10 -7.69
C TYR A 290 -7.05 -10.20 -6.73
N ALA A 291 -7.88 -9.16 -6.73
CA ALA A 291 -8.98 -8.95 -5.80
C ALA A 291 -10.22 -8.36 -6.49
N HIS A 292 -11.31 -8.16 -5.74
CA HIS A 292 -12.38 -7.25 -6.17
C HIS A 292 -11.83 -5.82 -6.19
N ASN A 293 -11.95 -5.11 -7.32
CA ASN A 293 -11.42 -3.76 -7.54
C ASN A 293 -11.91 -2.71 -6.52
N GLU A 294 -13.13 -2.85 -6.00
CA GLU A 294 -13.66 -1.95 -4.95
C GLU A 294 -12.85 -2.01 -3.65
N MET A 295 -12.11 -3.10 -3.42
CA MET A 295 -11.25 -3.25 -2.25
C MET A 295 -10.12 -2.22 -2.21
N ASP A 296 -9.50 -1.90 -3.35
CA ASP A 296 -8.35 -0.98 -3.39
C ASP A 296 -8.76 0.43 -2.94
N VAL A 297 -9.87 0.94 -3.49
CA VAL A 297 -10.39 2.28 -3.16
C VAL A 297 -11.15 2.34 -1.83
N ALA A 298 -11.54 1.19 -1.27
CA ALA A 298 -12.06 1.14 0.09
C ALA A 298 -11.00 1.54 1.13
N MET A 299 -9.71 1.47 0.79
CA MET A 299 -8.63 1.98 1.62
C MET A 299 -8.81 3.47 1.93
N TRP A 300 -9.26 4.27 0.94
CA TRP A 300 -9.45 5.72 1.06
C TRP A 300 -10.47 6.12 2.12
N ARG A 301 -11.36 5.20 2.53
CA ARG A 301 -12.31 5.41 3.63
C ARG A 301 -11.65 5.64 4.98
N GLY A 302 -10.47 5.05 5.19
CA GLY A 302 -9.77 5.05 6.48
C GLY A 302 -9.42 6.47 6.94
N GLU A 303 -9.51 6.71 8.25
CA GLU A 303 -9.25 8.04 8.84
C GLU A 303 -7.78 8.50 8.72
N VAL A 304 -6.89 7.58 8.38
CA VAL A 304 -5.49 7.90 8.06
C VAL A 304 -5.35 8.67 6.75
N ASN A 305 -6.33 8.55 5.84
CA ASN A 305 -6.39 9.33 4.61
C ASN A 305 -7.03 10.69 4.88
N LYS A 306 -6.25 11.74 4.61
CA LYS A 306 -6.66 13.15 4.69
C LYS A 306 -7.06 13.68 3.32
N VAL A 307 -6.44 13.19 2.27
CA VAL A 307 -6.63 13.64 0.89
C VAL A 307 -7.55 12.70 0.12
N LEU A 308 -7.16 11.44 -0.04
CA LEU A 308 -7.89 10.48 -0.88
C LEU A 308 -9.30 10.14 -0.33
N ARG A 309 -9.55 10.45 0.94
CA ARG A 309 -10.88 10.31 1.58
C ARG A 309 -11.92 11.29 1.05
N ASP A 310 -11.50 12.39 0.41
CA ASP A 310 -12.45 13.33 -0.20
C ASP A 310 -13.32 12.60 -1.23
N LYS A 311 -14.63 12.88 -1.19
CA LYS A 311 -15.62 12.21 -2.05
C LYS A 311 -15.31 12.39 -3.54
N VAL A 312 -14.57 13.45 -3.92
CA VAL A 312 -14.16 13.67 -5.32
C VAL A 312 -13.37 12.48 -5.88
N TYR A 313 -12.42 11.91 -5.14
CA TYR A 313 -11.62 10.77 -5.61
C TYR A 313 -12.49 9.54 -5.85
N LEU A 314 -13.33 9.20 -4.87
CA LEU A 314 -14.20 8.05 -5.04
C LEU A 314 -15.18 8.25 -6.20
N LYS A 315 -15.75 9.46 -6.34
CA LYS A 315 -16.66 9.80 -7.44
C LYS A 315 -15.97 9.68 -8.80
N GLU A 316 -14.75 10.19 -8.93
CA GLU A 316 -13.98 10.09 -10.18
C GLU A 316 -13.58 8.64 -10.50
N TYR A 317 -13.22 7.84 -9.49
CA TYR A 317 -12.95 6.43 -9.74
C TYR A 317 -14.20 5.68 -10.23
N LEU A 318 -15.33 5.87 -9.55
CA LEU A 318 -16.61 5.24 -9.92
C LEU A 318 -17.16 5.75 -11.26
N SER A 319 -16.89 7.01 -11.64
CA SER A 319 -17.25 7.54 -12.97
C SER A 319 -16.50 6.82 -14.09
N ASN A 320 -15.26 6.39 -13.81
CA ASN A 320 -14.43 5.67 -14.75
C ASN A 320 -14.77 4.18 -14.81
N ILE A 321 -15.01 3.49 -13.68
CA ILE A 321 -15.14 2.03 -13.64
C ILE A 321 -16.57 1.49 -13.43
N GLY A 322 -17.49 2.31 -12.93
CA GLY A 322 -18.82 1.87 -12.49
C GLY A 322 -18.82 1.27 -11.08
N VAL A 323 -19.97 0.74 -10.66
CA VAL A 323 -20.19 0.12 -9.34
C VAL A 323 -20.64 -1.32 -9.55
N SER A 324 -20.14 -2.25 -8.71
CA SER A 324 -20.57 -3.65 -8.77
C SER A 324 -21.97 -3.84 -8.19
N GLU A 325 -22.80 -4.68 -8.81
CA GLU A 325 -24.14 -5.02 -8.33
C GLU A 325 -24.09 -6.02 -7.15
N PRO A 326 -24.88 -5.83 -6.07
CA PRO A 326 -25.91 -4.81 -5.89
C PRO A 326 -25.34 -3.44 -5.55
N VAL A 327 -25.76 -2.39 -6.26
CA VAL A 327 -25.25 -1.02 -6.05
C VAL A 327 -25.57 -0.48 -4.66
N ASP A 328 -26.73 -0.82 -4.10
CA ASP A 328 -27.17 -0.40 -2.77
C ASP A 328 -26.31 -0.98 -1.63
N GLN A 329 -25.51 -2.02 -1.92
CA GLN A 329 -24.57 -2.64 -0.99
C GLN A 329 -23.14 -2.08 -1.07
N PHE A 330 -22.85 -1.18 -2.01
CA PHE A 330 -21.51 -0.65 -2.24
C PHE A 330 -20.86 -0.03 -0.99
N ASP A 331 -21.58 0.84 -0.27
CA ASP A 331 -21.03 1.52 0.93
C ASP A 331 -20.67 0.50 2.03
N ASP A 332 -21.45 -0.57 2.16
CA ASP A 332 -21.19 -1.64 3.13
C ASP A 332 -20.01 -2.51 2.71
N ARG A 333 -19.85 -2.80 1.42
CA ARG A 333 -18.65 -3.50 0.90
C ARG A 333 -17.39 -2.68 1.16
N SER A 334 -17.43 -1.38 0.86
CA SER A 334 -16.34 -0.46 1.17
C SER A 334 -16.00 -0.45 2.67
N ARG A 335 -17.01 -0.41 3.54
CA ARG A 335 -16.82 -0.51 4.99
C ARG A 335 -16.20 -1.85 5.42
N LEU A 336 -16.65 -2.96 4.86
CA LEU A 336 -16.11 -4.30 5.15
C LEU A 336 -14.63 -4.41 4.75
N TYR A 337 -14.29 -3.97 3.54
CA TYR A 337 -12.91 -4.00 3.03
C TYR A 337 -11.99 -3.11 3.87
N ASN A 338 -12.43 -1.89 4.20
CA ASN A 338 -11.68 -1.00 5.08
C ASN A 338 -11.51 -1.58 6.50
N ALA A 339 -12.52 -2.28 7.03
CA ALA A 339 -12.43 -2.93 8.34
C ALA A 339 -11.41 -4.07 8.34
N TYR A 340 -11.32 -4.85 7.25
CA TYR A 340 -10.27 -5.85 7.07
C TYR A 340 -8.88 -5.20 7.02
N MET A 341 -8.70 -4.14 6.21
CA MET A 341 -7.42 -3.43 6.10
C MET A 341 -7.01 -2.84 7.45
N SER A 342 -7.96 -2.26 8.19
CA SER A 342 -7.74 -1.75 9.55
C SER A 342 -7.37 -2.87 10.53
N LEU A 343 -7.97 -4.07 10.40
CA LEU A 343 -7.59 -5.22 11.22
C LEU A 343 -6.14 -5.64 10.93
N HIS A 344 -5.73 -5.67 9.67
CA HIS A 344 -4.34 -5.97 9.29
C HIS A 344 -3.38 -4.90 9.80
N ALA A 345 -3.66 -3.62 9.53
CA ALA A 345 -2.86 -2.49 10.00
C ALA A 345 -2.72 -2.51 11.53
N SER A 346 -3.77 -2.89 12.25
CA SER A 346 -3.70 -3.02 13.70
C SER A 346 -2.68 -4.06 14.15
N ALA A 347 -2.47 -5.15 13.42
CA ALA A 347 -1.42 -6.13 13.75
C ALA A 347 0.00 -5.56 13.50
N CYS A 348 0.15 -4.64 12.54
CA CYS A 348 1.41 -3.96 12.26
C CYS A 348 1.72 -2.86 13.30
N HIS A 349 0.69 -2.21 13.87
CA HIS A 349 0.83 -1.01 14.72
C HIS A 349 0.37 -1.22 16.16
N GLU A 350 0.59 -2.41 16.73
CA GLU A 350 0.33 -2.70 18.16
C GLU A 350 -1.12 -2.44 18.60
N GLY A 351 -2.07 -2.57 17.68
CA GLY A 351 -3.50 -2.46 17.93
C GLY A 351 -4.01 -1.03 17.90
N GLY A 352 -4.39 -0.51 19.08
CA GLY A 352 -4.89 0.85 19.28
C GLY A 352 -6.08 1.23 18.39
N PHE A 353 -5.96 2.40 17.74
CA PHE A 353 -6.99 3.01 16.91
C PHE A 353 -7.50 2.08 15.80
N PHE A 354 -6.58 1.42 15.08
CA PHE A 354 -6.94 0.54 13.97
C PHE A 354 -7.78 -0.66 14.42
N ARG A 355 -7.44 -1.24 15.58
CA ARG A 355 -8.15 -2.39 16.15
C ARG A 355 -9.58 -2.02 16.53
N ALA A 356 -9.75 -0.87 17.20
CA ALA A 356 -11.06 -0.35 17.58
C ALA A 356 -11.92 0.05 16.36
N SER A 357 -11.30 0.69 15.36
CA SER A 357 -11.96 1.08 14.12
C SER A 357 -12.51 -0.12 13.34
N SER A 358 -11.71 -1.19 13.23
CA SER A 358 -12.14 -2.45 12.64
C SER A 358 -13.32 -3.04 13.41
N TYR A 359 -13.21 -3.20 14.73
CA TYR A 359 -14.28 -3.73 15.59
C TYR A 359 -15.60 -2.98 15.38
N ASN A 360 -15.58 -1.65 15.46
CA ASN A 360 -16.78 -0.82 15.32
C ASN A 360 -17.44 -0.98 13.93
N SER A 361 -16.63 -1.05 12.88
CA SER A 361 -17.13 -1.24 11.51
C SER A 361 -17.75 -2.62 11.31
N LEU A 362 -17.16 -3.66 11.89
CA LEU A 362 -17.69 -5.02 11.82
C LEU A 362 -18.98 -5.17 12.63
N VAL A 363 -19.06 -4.59 13.83
CA VAL A 363 -20.30 -4.55 14.65
C VAL A 363 -21.43 -3.85 13.91
N TYR A 364 -21.16 -2.74 13.22
CA TYR A 364 -22.15 -2.06 12.40
C TYR A 364 -22.74 -3.00 11.34
N LEU A 365 -21.89 -3.72 10.61
CA LEU A 365 -22.34 -4.65 9.57
C LEU A 365 -23.13 -5.81 10.17
N ILE A 366 -22.73 -6.37 11.31
CA ILE A 366 -23.51 -7.40 12.00
C ILE A 366 -24.90 -6.88 12.36
N ASN A 367 -25.01 -5.66 12.90
CA ASN A 367 -26.31 -5.10 13.26
C ASN A 367 -27.21 -4.89 12.03
N LYS A 368 -26.64 -4.51 10.89
CA LYS A 368 -27.40 -4.30 9.64
C LYS A 368 -27.84 -5.61 9.01
N TYR A 369 -26.98 -6.62 8.96
CA TYR A 369 -27.21 -7.87 8.23
C TYR A 369 -27.66 -9.04 9.12
N GLY A 370 -27.53 -8.92 10.44
CA GLY A 370 -27.87 -9.94 11.42
C GLY A 370 -29.30 -9.84 11.98
N SER A 371 -29.96 -8.69 11.82
CA SER A 371 -31.39 -8.59 12.07
C SER A 371 -32.17 -9.24 10.92
N GLU A 372 -32.93 -10.29 11.20
CA GLU A 372 -33.95 -10.76 10.25
C GLU A 372 -34.99 -9.64 10.01
N PRO A 373 -35.60 -9.55 8.82
CA PRO A 373 -36.69 -8.62 8.61
C PRO A 373 -37.91 -9.05 9.47
N GLU A 374 -38.22 -8.22 10.49
CA GLU A 374 -39.34 -8.26 11.45
C GLU A 374 -39.24 -9.33 12.58
N LEU A 375 -39.27 -9.00 13.88
CA LEU A 375 -40.22 -8.12 14.59
C LEU A 375 -39.56 -7.21 15.64
N GLU A 376 -40.26 -6.08 15.84
CA GLU A 376 -40.22 -5.12 16.95
C GLU A 376 -39.06 -4.10 17.03
N SER A 377 -39.44 -2.93 16.55
CA SER A 377 -38.89 -1.61 16.84
C SER A 377 -38.57 -1.40 18.31
N GLY A 378 -37.35 -0.94 18.58
CA GLY A 378 -37.07 -0.16 19.78
C GLY A 378 -35.72 -0.45 20.39
N LYS A 379 -34.65 0.06 19.75
CA LYS A 379 -33.46 0.68 20.37
C LYS A 379 -32.30 0.69 19.38
N SER A 380 -32.10 1.81 18.68
CA SER A 380 -30.74 2.28 18.33
C SER A 380 -30.84 3.68 17.71
N ALA A 381 -31.02 4.71 18.55
CA ALA A 381 -31.00 6.10 18.10
C ALA A 381 -29.63 6.78 18.33
N ALA A 382 -28.75 6.17 19.13
CA ALA A 382 -27.49 6.80 19.55
C ALA A 382 -26.32 6.56 18.57
N LEU A 383 -26.31 5.43 17.84
CA LEU A 383 -25.25 5.10 16.88
C LEU A 383 -25.49 5.66 15.47
N VAL A 384 -26.73 6.01 15.13
CA VAL A 384 -27.10 6.44 13.76
C VAL A 384 -26.55 7.84 13.42
N GLY A 385 -26.39 8.70 14.43
CA GLY A 385 -26.01 10.12 14.24
C GLY A 385 -24.55 10.35 13.87
N GLU A 386 -23.61 9.54 14.36
CA GLU A 386 -22.19 9.61 13.94
C GLU A 386 -21.92 8.82 12.64
N VAL A 387 -22.72 7.77 12.38
CA VAL A 387 -22.58 6.88 11.22
C VAL A 387 -22.97 7.55 9.90
N ALA A 388 -23.95 8.47 9.90
CA ALA A 388 -24.35 9.21 8.71
C ALA A 388 -23.23 10.12 8.15
N LYS A 389 -22.26 10.54 9.00
CA LYS A 389 -21.15 11.40 8.57
C LYS A 389 -20.05 10.67 7.79
N LEU A 390 -20.09 9.34 7.73
CA LEU A 390 -19.09 8.49 7.08
C LEU A 390 -19.65 7.68 5.90
N SER A 391 -20.89 7.91 5.49
CA SER A 391 -21.44 7.19 4.33
C SER A 391 -20.79 7.67 3.03
N MET A 392 -20.43 6.72 2.18
CA MET A 392 -19.94 6.95 0.82
C MET A 392 -21.04 6.80 -0.23
N ALA A 393 -22.30 6.59 0.18
CA ALA A 393 -23.43 6.43 -0.73
C ALA A 393 -23.61 7.65 -1.66
N ASP A 394 -23.43 8.87 -1.14
CA ASP A 394 -23.54 10.10 -1.95
C ASP A 394 -22.40 10.26 -2.97
N SER A 395 -21.34 9.43 -2.89
CA SER A 395 -20.23 9.47 -3.84
C SER A 395 -20.51 8.68 -5.12
N ILE A 396 -21.59 7.88 -5.15
CA ILE A 396 -22.04 7.17 -6.34
C ILE A 396 -22.58 8.19 -7.36
N PRO A 397 -21.99 8.32 -8.56
CA PRO A 397 -22.51 9.25 -9.58
C PRO A 397 -23.94 8.87 -10.03
N GLU A 398 -24.82 9.85 -10.23
CA GLU A 398 -26.21 9.63 -10.73
C GLU A 398 -26.29 8.87 -12.07
N LYS A 399 -25.18 8.81 -12.82
CA LYS A 399 -25.04 8.11 -14.11
C LYS A 399 -23.99 7.00 -14.10
N ALA A 400 -23.62 6.48 -12.93
CA ALA A 400 -22.68 5.36 -12.87
C ALA A 400 -23.24 4.20 -13.72
N SER A 401 -22.51 3.83 -14.78
CA SER A 401 -22.87 2.69 -15.60
C SER A 401 -22.76 1.43 -14.75
N VAL A 402 -23.88 0.75 -14.55
CA VAL A 402 -23.93 -0.58 -13.94
C VAL A 402 -23.09 -1.53 -14.79
N VAL A 403 -22.03 -2.10 -14.20
CA VAL A 403 -21.19 -3.07 -14.90
C VAL A 403 -21.88 -4.44 -14.83
N SER A 404 -22.60 -4.80 -15.88
CA SER A 404 -23.03 -6.18 -16.14
C SER A 404 -22.04 -6.77 -17.12
N VAL A 405 -21.21 -7.73 -16.66
CA VAL A 405 -20.28 -8.44 -17.55
C VAL A 405 -21.07 -9.55 -18.23
N GLU A 406 -21.37 -9.41 -19.53
CA GLU A 406 -21.86 -10.53 -20.33
C GLU A 406 -20.78 -11.61 -20.38
N ALA A 407 -21.10 -12.80 -19.90
CA ALA A 407 -20.24 -13.96 -19.98
C ALA A 407 -19.92 -14.27 -21.46
N THR A 408 -18.68 -14.03 -21.87
CA THR A 408 -18.20 -14.48 -23.19
C THR A 408 -17.92 -15.98 -23.10
N PRO A 409 -18.51 -16.84 -23.94
CA PRO A 409 -18.22 -18.27 -23.91
C PRO A 409 -16.77 -18.49 -24.36
N ALA A 410 -16.01 -19.27 -23.59
CA ALA A 410 -14.69 -19.74 -24.00
C ALA A 410 -14.82 -20.57 -25.30
N ALA A 411 -13.96 -20.27 -26.28
CA ALA A 411 -13.79 -21.05 -27.51
C ALA A 411 -12.75 -22.15 -27.33
#